data_AF-A0A836V3V5-F1
#
_entry.id   AF-A0A836V3V5-F1
#
_cell.length_a   1.000
_cell.length_b   1.000
_cell.length_c   1.000
_cell.angle_alpha   90.00
_cell.angle_beta   90.00
_cell.angle_gamma   90.00
#
_symmetry.space_group_name_H-M   'P 1'
#
loop_
_entity.id
_entity.type
_entity.pdbx_description
1 polymer ?
#
loop_
_entity_poly.entity_id
_entity_poly.type
_entity_poly.pdbx_seq_one_letter_code
_entity_poly.pdbx_strand_id
1 'polypeptide(L)'
;MSDQALTKNENIIYQLETLASYEPDDLDNPEFDVAYETKEGADTMATVCCIDMATRTLKLITELNKKIDDLEGALSYACESNDIDDEHASNSTK
;
A
#
# COMPACT_ATOMS: atom_id res chain seq x y z
N MET A 1 -2.76 11.33 -31.79
CA MET A 1 -1.99 11.75 -30.60
C MET A 1 -0.70 10.96 -30.63
N SER A 2 0.45 11.62 -30.52
CA SER A 2 1.76 10.95 -30.65
C SER A 2 2.00 10.12 -29.39
N ASP A 3 2.04 8.79 -29.52
CA ASP A 3 2.59 7.88 -28.50
C ASP A 3 4.11 8.08 -28.44
N GLN A 4 4.51 9.19 -27.81
CA GLN A 4 5.92 9.44 -27.56
C GLN A 4 6.28 8.72 -26.27
N ALA A 5 7.13 7.69 -26.38
CA ALA A 5 7.65 7.00 -25.20
C ALA A 5 8.29 8.04 -24.27
N LEU A 6 7.82 8.09 -23.02
CA LEU A 6 8.38 8.97 -22.00
C LEU A 6 9.87 8.68 -21.88
N THR A 7 10.69 9.74 -21.84
CA THR A 7 12.11 9.58 -21.56
C THR A 7 12.30 9.01 -20.15
N LYS A 8 13.48 8.47 -19.85
CA LYS A 8 13.80 7.98 -18.50
C LYS A 8 13.55 9.03 -17.41
N ASN A 9 13.80 10.30 -17.73
CA ASN A 9 13.56 11.43 -16.83
C ASN A 9 12.07 11.78 -16.67
N GLU A 10 11.20 11.31 -17.55
CA GLU A 10 9.75 11.55 -17.50
C GLU A 10 8.98 10.32 -16.98
N ASN A 11 9.64 9.15 -16.92
CA ASN A 11 9.05 7.92 -16.44
C ASN A 11 9.15 7.83 -14.91
N ILE A 12 8.03 8.09 -14.24
CA ILE A 12 7.91 8.02 -12.78
C ILE A 12 8.29 6.64 -12.23
N ILE A 13 7.96 5.56 -12.92
CA ILE A 13 8.32 4.19 -12.46
C ILE A 13 9.84 4.05 -12.41
N TYR A 14 10.54 4.47 -13.48
CA TYR A 14 12.00 4.41 -13.52
C TYR A 14 12.64 5.24 -12.40
N GLN A 15 12.09 6.42 -12.10
CA GLN A 15 12.57 7.24 -10.99
C GLN A 15 12.36 6.57 -9.64
N LEU A 16 11.20 5.93 -9.42
CA LEU A 16 10.89 5.20 -8.19
C LEU A 16 11.78 3.96 -8.02
N GLU A 17 12.02 3.19 -9.08
CA GLU A 17 12.95 2.05 -9.07
C GLU A 17 14.38 2.50 -8.77
N THR A 18 14.81 3.62 -9.35
CA THR A 18 16.12 4.21 -9.07
C THR A 18 16.23 4.62 -7.60
N LEU A 19 15.21 5.28 -7.05
CA LEU A 19 15.17 5.66 -5.63
C LEU A 19 15.18 4.44 -4.71
N ALA A 20 14.46 3.37 -5.06
CA ALA A 20 14.41 2.13 -4.30
C ALA A 20 15.73 1.32 -4.35
N SER A 21 16.66 1.66 -5.25
CA SER A 21 17.96 1.00 -5.36
C SER A 21 19.03 1.54 -4.40
N TYR A 22 18.79 2.68 -3.75
CA TYR A 22 19.69 3.26 -2.76
C TYR A 22 19.41 2.69 -1.36
N GLU A 23 20.47 2.40 -0.62
CA GLU A 23 20.37 2.09 0.80
C GLU A 23 20.25 3.40 1.62
N PRO A 24 19.66 3.38 2.82
CA PRO A 24 19.55 4.57 3.66
C PRO A 24 20.90 5.24 3.97
N ASP A 25 21.95 4.45 4.08
CA ASP A 25 23.32 4.91 4.35
C ASP A 25 23.97 5.60 3.13
N ASP A 26 23.39 5.45 1.92
CA ASP A 26 23.84 6.15 0.71
C ASP A 26 23.37 7.61 0.65
N LEU A 27 22.55 8.06 1.60
CA LEU A 27 21.95 9.39 1.62
C LEU A 27 22.70 10.33 2.58
N ASP A 28 23.58 11.18 2.03
CA ASP A 28 24.37 12.15 2.81
C ASP A 28 23.51 13.20 3.56
N ASN A 29 22.37 13.59 2.99
CA ASN A 29 21.41 14.50 3.61
C ASN A 29 19.98 14.04 3.29
N PRO A 30 19.31 13.34 4.23
CA PRO A 30 17.97 12.80 4.00
C PRO A 30 16.86 13.83 4.18
N GLU A 31 17.18 15.07 4.60
CA GLU A 31 16.21 16.11 4.89
C GLU A 31 16.00 17.06 3.71
N PHE A 32 14.73 17.36 3.42
CA PHE A 32 14.34 18.33 2.40
C PHE A 32 13.11 19.13 2.85
N ASP A 33 13.03 20.37 2.41
CA ASP A 33 11.90 21.25 2.71
C ASP A 33 10.78 21.05 1.70
N VAL A 34 9.57 20.87 2.22
CA VAL A 34 8.34 20.69 1.45
C VAL A 34 7.41 21.85 1.74
N ALA A 35 7.02 22.57 0.68
CA ALA A 35 5.97 23.56 0.75
C ALA A 35 4.61 22.86 0.89
N TYR A 36 3.79 23.30 1.82
CA TYR A 36 2.42 22.83 1.96
C TYR A 36 1.49 23.95 2.43
N GLU A 37 0.21 23.79 2.10
CA GLU A 37 -0.86 24.68 2.55
C GLU A 37 -1.49 24.09 3.83
N THR A 38 -1.58 24.91 4.87
CA THR A 38 -2.28 24.55 6.11
C THR A 38 -3.79 24.46 5.88
N LYS A 39 -4.53 23.88 6.84
CA LYS A 39 -6.00 23.80 6.74
C LYS A 39 -6.65 25.18 6.75
N GLU A 40 -5.96 26.16 7.31
CA GLU A 40 -6.34 27.56 7.38
C GLU A 40 -6.00 28.35 6.10
N GLY A 41 -5.41 27.69 5.08
CA GLY A 41 -5.07 28.29 3.79
C GLY A 41 -3.77 29.09 3.76
N ALA A 42 -2.92 28.94 4.79
CA ALA A 42 -1.61 29.58 4.82
C ALA A 42 -0.54 28.67 4.22
N ASP A 43 0.26 29.21 3.30
CA ASP A 43 1.45 28.57 2.75
C ASP A 43 2.56 28.53 3.81
N THR A 44 3.14 27.35 4.02
CA THR A 44 4.24 27.14 4.97
C THR A 44 5.19 26.06 4.46
N MET A 45 6.30 25.86 5.17
CA MET A 45 7.31 24.85 4.87
C MET A 45 7.38 23.84 6.03
N ALA A 46 7.58 22.57 5.71
CA ALA A 46 7.99 21.55 6.65
C ALA A 46 9.28 20.89 6.16
N THR A 47 10.25 20.73 7.05
CA THR A 47 11.41 19.88 6.80
C THR A 47 11.00 18.43 7.02
N VAL A 48 11.30 17.58 6.03
CA VAL A 48 10.91 16.17 6.02
C VAL A 48 12.14 15.30 5.78
N CYS A 49 12.29 14.24 6.58
CA CYS A 49 13.34 13.24 6.41
C CYS A 49 12.81 12.06 5.56
N CYS A 50 13.45 11.77 4.43
CA CYS A 50 13.04 10.70 3.52
C CYS A 50 13.16 9.30 4.15
N ILE A 51 14.14 9.09 5.05
CA ILE A 51 14.33 7.82 5.76
C ILE A 51 13.16 7.58 6.73
N ASP A 52 12.77 8.61 7.49
CA ASP A 52 11.62 8.54 8.39
C ASP A 52 10.32 8.28 7.64
N MET A 53 10.14 8.95 6.50
CA MET A 53 8.99 8.72 5.61
C MET A 53 8.97 7.28 5.09
N ALA A 54 10.09 6.76 4.61
CA ALA A 54 10.20 5.40 4.10
C ALA A 54 9.87 4.38 5.20
N THR A 55 10.40 4.58 6.41
CA THR A 55 10.15 3.73 7.57
C THR A 55 8.67 3.72 7.97
N ARG A 56 8.03 4.88 8.03
CA ARG A 56 6.58 4.99 8.34
C ARG A 56 5.72 4.36 7.25
N THR A 57 6.10 4.56 5.98
CA THR A 57 5.43 3.97 4.83
C THR A 57 5.51 2.46 4.86
N LEU A 58 6.70 1.89 5.11
CA LEU A 58 6.90 0.46 5.23
C LEU A 58 6.02 -0.13 6.35
N LYS A 59 5.99 0.52 7.51
CA LYS A 59 5.13 0.10 8.63
C LYS A 59 3.65 0.08 8.22
N LEU A 60 3.18 1.11 7.54
CA LEU A 60 1.80 1.20 7.07
C LEU A 60 1.48 0.10 6.03
N ILE A 61 2.39 -0.17 5.09
CA ILE A 61 2.25 -1.25 4.11
C ILE A 61 2.15 -2.60 4.82
N THR A 62 3.01 -2.88 5.81
CA THR A 62 2.96 -4.11 6.60
C THR A 62 1.62 -4.25 7.34
N GLU A 63 1.12 -3.17 7.96
CA GLU A 63 -0.17 -3.16 8.64
C GLU A 63 -1.34 -3.38 7.68
N LEU A 64 -1.29 -2.80 6.48
CA LEU A 64 -2.31 -2.97 5.46
C LEU A 64 -2.32 -4.38 4.86
N ASN A 65 -1.15 -4.94 4.55
CA ASN A 65 -1.04 -6.31 4.06
C ASN A 65 -1.59 -7.30 5.09
N LYS A 66 -1.27 -7.13 6.37
CA LYS A 66 -1.85 -7.94 7.43
C LYS A 66 -3.38 -7.86 7.46
N LYS A 67 -3.95 -6.65 7.31
CA LYS A 67 -5.41 -6.48 7.26
C LYS A 67 -6.02 -7.15 6.03
N ILE A 68 -5.34 -7.11 4.89
CA ILE A 68 -5.77 -7.81 3.67
C ILE A 68 -5.78 -9.32 3.93
N ASP A 69 -4.69 -9.88 4.44
CA ASP A 69 -4.60 -11.31 4.77
C ASP A 69 -5.69 -11.74 5.76
N ASP A 70 -5.94 -10.93 6.81
CA ASP A 70 -6.98 -11.19 7.80
C ASP A 70 -8.39 -11.19 7.15
N LEU A 71 -8.66 -10.26 6.23
CA LEU A 71 -9.93 -10.15 5.52
C LEU A 71 -10.13 -11.27 4.49
N GLU A 72 -9.09 -11.63 3.75
CA GLU A 72 -9.10 -12.75 2.80
C GLU A 72 -9.32 -14.08 3.53
N GLY A 73 -8.65 -14.27 4.68
CA GLY A 73 -8.89 -15.41 5.55
C GLY A 73 -10.34 -15.46 6.06
N ALA A 74 -10.88 -14.35 6.56
CA ALA A 74 -12.26 -14.28 7.03
C ALA A 74 -13.28 -14.57 5.91
N LEU A 75 -13.01 -14.12 4.68
CA LEU A 75 -13.85 -14.41 3.52
C LEU A 75 -13.82 -15.90 3.15
N SER A 76 -12.63 -16.53 3.20
CA SER A 76 -12.47 -17.97 2.96
C SER A 76 -13.30 -18.80 3.94
N TYR A 77 -13.23 -18.50 5.24
CA TYR A 77 -14.01 -19.20 6.26
C TYR A 77 -15.53 -19.01 6.11
N ALA A 78 -15.97 -17.83 5.69
CA ALA A 78 -17.40 -17.54 5.49
C ALA A 78 -18.01 -18.31 4.29
N CYS A 79 -17.19 -18.63 3.27
CA CYS A 79 -17.62 -19.48 2.15
C CYS A 79 -17.72 -20.95 2.56
N GLU A 80 -16.76 -21.47 3.34
CA GLU A 80 -16.75 -22.88 3.76
C GLU A 80 -17.86 -23.23 4.77
N SER A 81 -18.35 -22.26 5.54
CA SER A 81 -19.44 -22.48 6.51
C SER A 81 -20.85 -22.54 5.91
N ASN A 82 -21.03 -22.30 4.60
CA ASN A 82 -22.34 -22.35 3.94
C ASN A 82 -22.65 -23.69 3.22
N ASP A 83 -21.70 -24.63 3.18
CA ASP A 83 -21.87 -25.92 2.47
C ASP A 83 -22.28 -27.10 3.39
N ILE A 84 -22.73 -26.82 4.62
CA ILE A 84 -23.22 -27.85 5.55
C ILE A 84 -24.61 -27.43 6.04
N ASP A 85 -25.66 -27.92 5.35
CA ASP A 85 -26.96 -28.32 5.91
C ASP A 85 -28.05 -28.36 4.81
N ASP A 86 -27.98 -29.33 3.88
CA ASP A 86 -29.21 -29.76 3.16
C ASP A 86 -29.15 -31.23 2.69
N GLU A 87 -28.74 -32.14 3.58
CA GLU A 87 -29.10 -33.56 3.44
C GLU A 87 -29.46 -34.11 4.81
N HIS A 88 -30.76 -34.15 5.14
CA HIS A 88 -31.40 -35.31 5.79
C HIS A 88 -32.88 -35.04 6.09
N ALA A 89 -33.76 -35.51 5.20
CA ALA A 89 -35.09 -35.99 5.59
C ALA A 89 -35.68 -36.98 4.56
N SER A 90 -34.90 -37.98 4.13
CA SER A 90 -35.49 -39.24 3.69
C SER A 90 -35.49 -40.19 4.87
N ASN A 91 -36.61 -40.25 5.61
CA ASN A 91 -36.90 -41.43 6.42
C ASN A 91 -38.23 -42.03 5.98
N SER A 92 -38.08 -43.06 5.16
CA SER A 92 -39.07 -44.08 4.83
C SER A 92 -39.69 -44.64 6.10
N THR A 93 -41.02 -44.59 6.22
CA THR A 93 -41.73 -45.56 7.07
C THR A 93 -43.05 -45.96 6.41
N LYS A 94 -43.04 -47.21 5.94
CA LYS A 94 -44.13 -48.17 5.65
C LYS A 94 -45.57 -47.68 5.56
#